data_AF-G4Z426-F1
#
_entry.id   AF-G4Z426-F1
#
_cell.length_a   1.000
_cell.length_b   1.000
_cell.length_c   1.000
_cell.angle_alpha   90.00
_cell.angle_beta   90.00
_cell.angle_gamma   90.00
#
_symmetry.space_group_name_H-M   'P 1'
#
loop_
_entity.id
_entity.type
_entity.pdbx_description
1 polymer ?
#
loop_
_entity_poly.entity_id
_entity_poly.type
_entity_poly.pdbx_seq_one_letter_code
_entity_poly.pdbx_strand_id
1 'polypeptide(L)'
;MDSAAEFGHLEVVQWLHENRKEGCTTDAMDMAASNGHSQVVQWLQTNRKEGCTSNAMDFAAQHGHLKVVQWLHFNRKEGATHYAIDNAASYGHLEVIQWLHANRHEGCSQSAHCSVDAMDLAAANGHLEMVQWLAEHRSEGCTTDAMDLATAHGFLAVVKWLHCYREEGCTLAAMDAAAANGHLDVVKWLHSHRDEGCTKNALVDACLAGHCSVAKWLMQFRSEGSDTAAINAATQGGHDELVQWLVDHAFLRDCYSYPPHWKSVSMYYELESEGSDGESGGEVEEYPVFFA
;
A
#
# COMPACT_ATOMS: atom_id res chain seq x y z
N MET A 1 -11.23 -28.39 -20.65
CA MET A 1 -12.39 -27.88 -19.91
C MET A 1 -11.94 -26.75 -19.00
N ASP A 2 -10.79 -26.87 -18.35
CA ASP A 2 -10.16 -25.87 -17.48
C ASP A 2 -10.15 -24.46 -18.08
N SER A 3 -9.58 -24.25 -19.27
CA SER A 3 -9.58 -22.93 -19.91
C SER A 3 -10.99 -22.40 -20.23
N ALA A 4 -11.93 -23.27 -20.61
CA ALA A 4 -13.31 -22.83 -20.84
C ALA A 4 -13.98 -22.38 -19.54
N ALA A 5 -13.62 -22.99 -18.42
CA ALA A 5 -14.10 -22.59 -17.10
C ALA A 5 -13.44 -21.28 -16.62
N GLU A 6 -12.12 -21.15 -16.81
CA GLU A 6 -11.34 -19.94 -16.52
C GLU A 6 -11.91 -18.70 -17.21
N PHE A 7 -12.32 -18.80 -18.47
CA PHE A 7 -12.92 -17.69 -19.23
C PHE A 7 -14.46 -17.62 -19.14
N GLY A 8 -15.08 -18.44 -18.28
CA GLY A 8 -16.51 -18.33 -17.97
C GLY A 8 -17.46 -18.85 -19.05
N HIS A 9 -16.97 -19.64 -19.99
CA HIS A 9 -17.73 -20.17 -21.12
C HIS A 9 -18.54 -21.41 -20.72
N LEU A 10 -19.61 -21.20 -19.95
CA LEU A 10 -20.45 -22.27 -19.40
C LEU A 10 -20.97 -23.23 -20.48
N GLU A 11 -21.40 -22.74 -21.63
CA GLU A 11 -21.92 -23.55 -22.73
C GLU A 11 -20.83 -24.47 -23.30
N VAL A 12 -19.60 -23.97 -23.39
CA VAL A 12 -18.45 -24.78 -23.83
C VAL A 12 -18.10 -25.82 -22.77
N VAL A 13 -18.16 -25.48 -21.48
CA VAL A 13 -17.97 -26.43 -20.38
C VAL A 13 -19.02 -27.54 -20.43
N GLN A 14 -20.29 -27.21 -20.60
CA GLN A 14 -21.40 -28.16 -20.74
C GLN A 14 -21.19 -29.06 -21.96
N TRP A 15 -20.88 -28.47 -23.12
CA TRP A 15 -20.63 -29.23 -24.34
C TRP A 15 -19.46 -30.19 -24.18
N LEU A 16 -18.35 -29.74 -23.60
CA LEU A 16 -17.19 -30.58 -23.33
C LEU A 16 -17.55 -31.73 -22.39
N HIS A 17 -18.37 -31.49 -21.37
CA HIS A 17 -18.82 -32.54 -20.45
C HIS A 17 -19.65 -33.63 -21.13
N GLU A 18 -20.56 -33.24 -22.02
CA GLU A 18 -21.44 -34.17 -22.73
C GLU A 18 -20.73 -34.94 -23.85
N ASN A 19 -19.74 -34.31 -24.50
CA ASN A 19 -19.16 -34.81 -25.75
C ASN A 19 -17.72 -35.33 -25.63
N ARG A 20 -17.05 -35.11 -24.49
CA ARG A 20 -15.64 -35.48 -24.24
C ARG A 20 -15.50 -36.33 -22.97
N LYS A 21 -14.38 -37.06 -22.84
CA LYS A 21 -14.10 -37.97 -21.70
C LYS A 21 -12.87 -37.58 -20.89
N GLU A 22 -12.11 -36.59 -21.35
CA GLU A 22 -10.85 -36.12 -20.76
C GLU A 22 -11.07 -35.52 -19.37
N GLY A 23 -12.23 -34.91 -19.12
CA GLY A 23 -12.56 -34.27 -17.84
C GLY A 23 -11.94 -32.89 -17.65
N CYS A 24 -11.80 -32.50 -16.38
CA CYS A 24 -11.14 -31.27 -15.94
C CYS A 24 -10.20 -31.56 -14.78
N THR A 25 -9.44 -30.56 -14.35
CA THR A 25 -8.71 -30.60 -13.07
C THR A 25 -9.38 -29.70 -12.04
N THR A 26 -8.78 -29.55 -10.85
CA THR A 26 -9.21 -28.55 -9.85
C THR A 26 -9.09 -27.12 -10.38
N ASP A 27 -8.20 -26.88 -11.35
CA ASP A 27 -7.98 -25.56 -11.97
C ASP A 27 -9.25 -25.02 -12.63
N ALA A 28 -10.13 -25.90 -13.13
CA ALA A 28 -11.40 -25.46 -13.70
C ALA A 28 -12.26 -24.69 -12.69
N MET A 29 -12.36 -25.17 -11.44
CA MET A 29 -13.14 -24.49 -10.41
C MET A 29 -12.33 -23.35 -9.78
N ASP A 30 -11.03 -23.54 -9.55
CA ASP A 30 -10.16 -22.52 -8.96
C ASP A 30 -10.09 -21.27 -9.85
N MET A 31 -9.88 -21.42 -11.15
CA MET A 31 -9.79 -20.29 -12.08
C MET A 31 -11.16 -19.68 -12.42
N ALA A 32 -12.23 -20.48 -12.46
CA ALA A 32 -13.59 -19.94 -12.58
C ALA A 32 -13.97 -19.11 -11.35
N ALA A 33 -13.54 -19.53 -10.15
CA ALA A 33 -13.75 -18.78 -8.92
C ALA A 33 -12.92 -17.49 -8.89
N SER A 34 -11.63 -17.59 -9.27
CA SER A 34 -10.70 -16.45 -9.40
C SER A 34 -11.25 -15.35 -10.32
N ASN A 35 -11.90 -15.72 -11.42
CA ASN A 35 -12.49 -14.77 -12.39
C ASN A 35 -14.00 -14.49 -12.15
N GLY A 36 -14.56 -14.94 -11.02
CA GLY A 36 -15.90 -14.55 -10.60
C GLY A 36 -17.03 -15.25 -11.35
N HIS A 37 -16.75 -16.31 -12.09
CA HIS A 37 -17.70 -17.06 -12.92
C HIS A 37 -18.59 -17.99 -12.08
N SER A 38 -19.45 -17.40 -11.24
CA SER A 38 -20.27 -18.13 -10.26
C SER A 38 -21.12 -19.25 -10.88
N GLN A 39 -21.64 -19.05 -12.09
CA GLN A 39 -22.44 -20.06 -12.80
C GLN A 39 -21.60 -21.28 -13.17
N VAL A 40 -20.37 -21.06 -13.63
CA VAL A 40 -19.43 -22.15 -13.94
C VAL A 40 -19.04 -22.89 -12.67
N VAL A 41 -18.72 -22.18 -11.58
CA VAL A 41 -18.40 -22.78 -10.28
C VAL A 41 -19.54 -23.68 -9.79
N GLN A 42 -20.78 -23.18 -9.79
CA GLN A 42 -21.97 -23.94 -9.37
C GLN A 42 -22.24 -25.15 -10.26
N TRP A 43 -22.05 -25.00 -11.57
CA TRP A 43 -22.24 -26.07 -12.53
C TRP A 43 -21.19 -27.17 -12.36
N LEU A 44 -19.91 -26.79 -12.22
CA LEU A 44 -18.80 -27.71 -11.99
C LEU A 44 -19.03 -28.51 -10.69
N GLN A 45 -19.45 -27.86 -9.60
CA GLN A 45 -19.76 -28.55 -8.34
C GLN A 45 -20.83 -29.63 -8.50
N THR A 46 -21.86 -29.34 -9.27
CA THR A 46 -23.03 -30.23 -9.39
C THR A 46 -22.76 -31.41 -10.34
N ASN A 47 -21.93 -31.21 -11.36
CA ASN A 47 -21.75 -32.15 -12.47
C ASN A 47 -20.38 -32.83 -12.50
N ARG A 48 -19.40 -32.35 -11.72
CA ARG A 48 -18.01 -32.84 -11.66
C ARG A 48 -17.63 -33.26 -10.24
N LYS A 49 -16.58 -34.06 -10.11
CA LYS A 49 -16.11 -34.63 -8.83
C LYS A 49 -14.73 -34.16 -8.42
N GLU A 50 -14.02 -33.47 -9.32
CA GLU A 50 -12.66 -32.99 -9.15
C GLU A 50 -12.56 -31.96 -8.01
N GLY A 51 -13.60 -31.13 -7.82
CA GLY A 51 -13.65 -30.14 -6.75
C GLY A 51 -12.76 -28.92 -7.04
N CYS A 52 -12.27 -28.31 -5.96
CA CYS A 52 -11.40 -27.14 -5.97
C CYS A 52 -10.30 -27.32 -4.92
N THR A 53 -9.35 -26.38 -4.88
CA THR A 53 -8.40 -26.22 -3.77
C THR A 53 -8.75 -24.97 -2.95
N SER A 54 -7.92 -24.62 -1.96
CA SER A 54 -8.07 -23.34 -1.25
C SER A 54 -7.86 -22.12 -2.17
N ASN A 55 -7.18 -22.30 -3.31
CA ASN A 55 -6.97 -21.26 -4.30
C ASN A 55 -8.30 -20.68 -4.82
N ALA A 56 -9.36 -21.48 -4.91
CA ALA A 56 -10.68 -20.98 -5.34
C ALA A 56 -11.17 -19.85 -4.43
N MET A 57 -11.06 -19.99 -3.11
CA MET A 57 -11.53 -18.97 -2.17
C MET A 57 -10.51 -17.84 -2.02
N ASP A 58 -9.22 -18.16 -2.00
CA ASP A 58 -8.15 -17.17 -1.87
C ASP A 58 -8.11 -16.22 -3.08
N PHE A 59 -8.22 -16.73 -4.30
CA PHE A 59 -8.24 -15.90 -5.51
C PHE A 59 -9.58 -15.21 -5.75
N ALA A 60 -10.71 -15.84 -5.40
CA ALA A 60 -11.99 -15.14 -5.41
C ALA A 60 -12.00 -13.95 -4.44
N ALA A 61 -11.33 -14.08 -3.29
CA ALA A 61 -11.18 -12.98 -2.34
C ALA A 61 -10.22 -11.90 -2.87
N GLN A 62 -9.08 -12.29 -3.45
CA GLN A 62 -8.13 -11.39 -4.11
C GLN A 62 -8.77 -10.52 -5.19
N HIS A 63 -9.71 -11.05 -5.98
CA HIS A 63 -10.38 -10.32 -7.06
C HIS A 63 -11.77 -9.76 -6.65
N GLY A 64 -12.09 -9.78 -5.36
CA GLY A 64 -13.28 -9.10 -4.83
C GLY A 64 -14.60 -9.80 -5.14
N HIS A 65 -14.58 -11.07 -5.50
CA HIS A 65 -15.76 -11.84 -5.89
C HIS A 65 -16.53 -12.38 -4.68
N LEU A 66 -17.09 -11.46 -3.86
CA LEU A 66 -17.78 -11.78 -2.61
C LEU A 66 -18.85 -12.87 -2.77
N LYS A 67 -19.64 -12.86 -3.84
CA LYS A 67 -20.66 -13.88 -4.11
C LYS A 67 -20.07 -15.28 -4.26
N VAL A 68 -18.91 -15.38 -4.91
CA VAL A 68 -18.19 -16.64 -5.09
C VAL A 68 -17.59 -17.08 -3.75
N VAL A 69 -16.98 -16.16 -2.99
CA VAL A 69 -16.45 -16.43 -1.64
C VAL A 69 -17.53 -16.98 -0.71
N GLN A 70 -18.68 -16.31 -0.64
CA GLN A 70 -19.85 -16.73 0.13
C GLN A 70 -20.32 -18.12 -0.29
N TRP A 71 -20.45 -18.35 -1.60
CA TRP A 71 -20.92 -19.62 -2.11
C TRP A 71 -19.94 -20.75 -1.80
N LEU A 72 -18.63 -20.54 -2.02
CA LEU A 72 -17.59 -21.51 -1.71
C LEU A 72 -17.60 -21.86 -0.22
N HIS A 73 -17.71 -20.88 0.67
CA HIS A 73 -17.72 -21.11 2.11
C HIS A 73 -18.86 -22.03 2.57
N PHE A 74 -20.08 -21.86 2.05
CA PHE A 74 -21.21 -22.70 2.45
C PHE A 74 -21.29 -24.05 1.73
N ASN A 75 -20.58 -24.24 0.61
CA ASN A 75 -20.74 -25.41 -0.26
C ASN A 75 -19.48 -26.28 -0.38
N ARG A 76 -18.32 -25.80 0.09
CA ARG A 76 -17.02 -26.45 -0.01
C ARG A 76 -16.36 -26.55 1.37
N LYS A 77 -15.39 -27.47 1.50
CA LYS A 77 -14.71 -27.76 2.78
C LYS A 77 -13.24 -27.37 2.78
N GLU A 78 -12.70 -27.04 1.61
CA GLU A 78 -11.32 -26.59 1.44
C GLU A 78 -11.05 -25.29 2.19
N GLY A 79 -12.06 -24.41 2.27
CA GLY A 79 -11.96 -23.12 2.94
C GLY A 79 -10.98 -22.16 2.25
N ALA A 80 -10.63 -21.10 2.97
CA ALA A 80 -9.58 -20.15 2.59
C ALA A 80 -8.30 -20.42 3.41
N THR A 81 -7.19 -19.80 3.02
CA THR A 81 -5.97 -19.62 3.84
C THR A 81 -5.86 -18.17 4.35
N HIS A 82 -4.73 -17.74 4.93
CA HIS A 82 -4.53 -16.32 5.27
C HIS A 82 -4.49 -15.43 4.01
N TYR A 83 -4.07 -15.99 2.86
CA TYR A 83 -4.01 -15.28 1.58
C TYR A 83 -5.36 -14.67 1.16
N ALA A 84 -6.51 -15.26 1.53
CA ALA A 84 -7.80 -14.65 1.24
C ALA A 84 -7.96 -13.26 1.88
N ILE A 85 -7.50 -13.08 3.12
CA ILE A 85 -7.58 -11.78 3.80
C ILE A 85 -6.45 -10.88 3.30
N ASP A 86 -5.21 -11.36 3.28
CA ASP A 86 -4.05 -10.54 2.92
C ASP A 86 -4.18 -10.00 1.49
N ASN A 87 -4.60 -10.85 0.53
CA ASN A 87 -4.82 -10.41 -0.84
C ASN A 87 -6.08 -9.53 -0.97
N ALA A 88 -7.18 -9.83 -0.29
CA ALA A 88 -8.33 -8.93 -0.32
C ALA A 88 -8.00 -7.55 0.26
N ALA A 89 -7.08 -7.47 1.23
CA ALA A 89 -6.60 -6.22 1.81
C ALA A 89 -5.73 -5.47 0.80
N SER A 90 -4.78 -6.17 0.19
CA SER A 90 -3.88 -5.67 -0.85
C SER A 90 -4.62 -5.05 -2.04
N TYR A 91 -5.74 -5.65 -2.46
CA TYR A 91 -6.55 -5.18 -3.59
C TYR A 91 -7.78 -4.32 -3.17
N GLY A 92 -7.91 -3.99 -1.89
CA GLY A 92 -8.91 -3.03 -1.39
C GLY A 92 -10.35 -3.57 -1.35
N HIS A 93 -10.55 -4.89 -1.28
CA HIS A 93 -11.86 -5.52 -1.25
C HIS A 93 -12.44 -5.59 0.17
N LEU A 94 -12.82 -4.42 0.71
CA LEU A 94 -13.30 -4.28 2.09
C LEU A 94 -14.51 -5.16 2.41
N GLU A 95 -15.48 -5.26 1.49
CA GLU A 95 -16.67 -6.11 1.69
C GLU A 95 -16.31 -7.59 1.87
N VAL A 96 -15.29 -8.07 1.14
CA VAL A 96 -14.79 -9.45 1.27
C VAL A 96 -14.15 -9.65 2.64
N ILE A 97 -13.34 -8.71 3.10
CA ILE A 97 -12.69 -8.80 4.42
C ILE A 97 -13.70 -8.73 5.56
N GLN A 98 -14.65 -7.80 5.51
CA GLN A 98 -15.71 -7.70 6.51
C GLN A 98 -16.50 -9.00 6.59
N TRP A 99 -16.82 -9.58 5.44
CA TRP A 99 -17.55 -10.85 5.38
C TRP A 99 -16.70 -12.01 5.90
N LEU A 100 -15.44 -12.14 5.46
CA LEU A 100 -14.52 -13.18 5.93
C LEU A 100 -14.28 -13.08 7.44
N HIS A 101 -14.12 -11.86 7.97
CA HIS A 101 -13.95 -11.61 9.40
C HIS A 101 -15.18 -12.03 10.21
N ALA A 102 -16.39 -11.71 9.73
CA ALA A 102 -17.63 -12.06 10.43
C ALA A 102 -18.00 -13.55 10.35
N ASN A 103 -17.60 -14.25 9.28
CA ASN A 103 -18.09 -15.61 8.97
C ASN A 103 -17.04 -16.71 9.09
N ARG A 104 -15.74 -16.40 9.18
CA ARG A 104 -14.73 -17.44 9.43
C ARG A 104 -14.84 -17.97 10.85
N HIS A 105 -15.50 -19.11 10.99
CA HIS A 105 -15.51 -19.93 12.20
C HIS A 105 -14.82 -21.29 12.00
N GLU A 106 -14.35 -21.60 10.79
CA GLU A 106 -13.86 -22.93 10.41
C GLU A 106 -12.33 -22.96 10.24
N GLY A 107 -11.67 -23.96 10.84
CA GLY A 107 -10.27 -24.26 10.57
C GLY A 107 -9.24 -23.46 11.37
N CYS A 108 -9.35 -23.45 12.71
CA CYS A 108 -8.31 -23.00 13.65
C CYS A 108 -7.00 -23.81 13.58
N SER A 109 -6.41 -23.99 12.40
CA SER A 109 -4.95 -24.07 12.33
C SER A 109 -4.43 -22.65 12.52
N GLN A 110 -3.35 -22.51 13.30
CA GLN A 110 -2.70 -21.22 13.55
C GLN A 110 -2.30 -20.45 12.27
N SER A 111 -2.44 -21.05 11.09
CA SER A 111 -2.18 -20.49 9.76
C SER A 111 -3.34 -19.71 9.11
N ALA A 112 -4.53 -19.68 9.73
CA ALA A 112 -5.69 -18.93 9.24
C ALA A 112 -5.83 -17.53 9.87
N HIS A 113 -4.89 -17.16 10.76
CA HIS A 113 -4.77 -15.80 11.27
C HIS A 113 -4.20 -14.89 10.18
N CYS A 114 -4.74 -13.67 10.12
CA CYS A 114 -4.28 -12.62 9.23
C CYS A 114 -2.79 -12.37 9.50
N SER A 115 -2.00 -12.15 8.45
CA SER A 115 -0.61 -11.73 8.62
C SER A 115 -0.57 -10.23 8.93
N VAL A 116 0.57 -9.76 9.44
CA VAL A 116 0.92 -8.32 9.40
C VAL A 116 0.89 -7.79 7.96
N ASP A 117 1.08 -8.69 6.98
CA ASP A 117 1.04 -8.39 5.54
C ASP A 117 -0.28 -7.76 5.10
N ALA A 118 -1.42 -8.04 5.75
CA ALA A 118 -2.69 -7.43 5.32
C ALA A 118 -2.68 -5.91 5.45
N MET A 119 -2.16 -5.38 6.57
CA MET A 119 -2.10 -3.92 6.76
C MET A 119 -0.94 -3.32 5.97
N ASP A 120 0.21 -4.01 5.91
CA ASP A 120 1.36 -3.58 5.09
C ASP A 120 0.97 -3.46 3.61
N LEU A 121 0.31 -4.47 3.05
CA LEU A 121 -0.12 -4.47 1.65
C LEU A 121 -1.30 -3.52 1.38
N ALA A 122 -2.24 -3.36 2.31
CA ALA A 122 -3.28 -2.33 2.18
C ALA A 122 -2.70 -0.92 2.16
N ALA A 123 -1.70 -0.66 3.01
CA ALA A 123 -0.99 0.60 3.05
C ALA A 123 -0.15 0.83 1.77
N ALA A 124 0.57 -0.19 1.33
CA ALA A 124 1.35 -0.19 0.09
C ALA A 124 0.51 0.09 -1.16
N ASN A 125 -0.79 -0.22 -1.14
CA ASN A 125 -1.71 0.05 -2.26
C ASN A 125 -2.65 1.25 -2.02
N GLY A 126 -2.42 2.01 -0.95
CA GLY A 126 -3.13 3.28 -0.72
C GLY A 126 -4.56 3.11 -0.21
N HIS A 127 -4.94 1.92 0.27
CA HIS A 127 -6.30 1.61 0.73
C HIS A 127 -6.53 2.10 2.16
N LEU A 128 -6.64 3.42 2.36
CA LEU A 128 -6.78 4.03 3.70
C LEU A 128 -7.96 3.47 4.51
N GLU A 129 -9.14 3.32 3.90
CA GLU A 129 -10.31 2.75 4.58
C GLU A 129 -10.06 1.31 5.05
N MET A 130 -9.31 0.53 4.27
CA MET A 130 -8.90 -0.82 4.65
C MET A 130 -7.93 -0.80 5.83
N VAL A 131 -6.93 0.08 5.81
CA VAL A 131 -5.95 0.23 6.90
C VAL A 131 -6.66 0.60 8.20
N GLN A 132 -7.58 1.56 8.15
CA GLN A 132 -8.41 1.97 9.28
C GLN A 132 -9.23 0.79 9.83
N TRP A 133 -9.93 0.09 8.94
CA TRP A 133 -10.75 -1.05 9.33
C TRP A 133 -9.93 -2.16 9.97
N LEU A 134 -8.77 -2.50 9.37
CA LEU A 134 -7.87 -3.50 9.91
C LEU A 134 -7.36 -3.09 11.31
N ALA A 135 -6.99 -1.84 11.52
CA ALA A 135 -6.51 -1.38 12.81
C ALA A 135 -7.57 -1.39 13.92
N GLU A 136 -8.84 -1.16 13.57
CA GLU A 136 -9.95 -1.19 14.52
C GLU A 136 -10.40 -2.61 14.88
N HIS A 137 -10.33 -3.54 13.93
CA HIS A 137 -10.95 -4.88 14.06
C HIS A 137 -9.93 -6.01 14.24
N ARG A 138 -8.63 -5.71 14.12
CA ARG A 138 -7.55 -6.71 14.15
C ARG A 138 -6.40 -6.26 15.05
N SER A 139 -5.75 -7.23 15.69
CA SER A 139 -4.68 -6.99 16.66
C SER A 139 -3.28 -7.29 16.12
N GLU A 140 -3.17 -7.85 14.92
CA GLU A 140 -1.90 -8.24 14.32
C GLU A 140 -0.99 -7.03 14.01
N GLY A 141 -1.59 -5.88 13.68
CA GLY A 141 -0.86 -4.64 13.41
C GLY A 141 -0.22 -4.62 12.02
N CYS A 142 0.88 -3.88 11.90
CA CYS A 142 1.68 -3.72 10.69
C CYS A 142 3.17 -3.79 11.03
N THR A 143 4.02 -3.70 10.03
CA THR A 143 5.46 -3.49 10.21
C THR A 143 5.85 -2.09 9.71
N THR A 144 7.15 -1.81 9.66
CA THR A 144 7.65 -0.59 8.99
C THR A 144 7.34 -0.57 7.50
N ASP A 145 7.09 -1.73 6.89
CA ASP A 145 6.79 -1.86 5.46
C ASP A 145 5.50 -1.12 5.08
N ALA A 146 4.51 -1.04 5.98
CA ALA A 146 3.30 -0.24 5.75
C ALA A 146 3.62 1.21 5.40
N MET A 147 4.47 1.87 6.20
CA MET A 147 4.81 3.28 5.96
C MET A 147 5.86 3.42 4.86
N ASP A 148 6.86 2.53 4.80
CA ASP A 148 7.90 2.57 3.78
C ASP A 148 7.33 2.37 2.37
N LEU A 149 6.38 1.45 2.17
CA LEU A 149 5.75 1.22 0.88
C LEU A 149 4.68 2.27 0.54
N ALA A 150 3.89 2.73 1.53
CA ALA A 150 2.95 3.83 1.31
C ALA A 150 3.66 5.11 0.89
N THR A 151 4.85 5.39 1.46
CA THR A 151 5.67 6.54 1.06
C THR A 151 6.30 6.35 -0.31
N ALA A 152 6.81 5.15 -0.62
CA ALA A 152 7.35 4.80 -1.93
C ALA A 152 6.36 5.00 -3.09
N HIS A 153 5.06 4.79 -2.83
CA HIS A 153 3.98 4.96 -3.82
C HIS A 153 3.22 6.29 -3.71
N GLY A 154 3.63 7.18 -2.81
CA GLY A 154 3.06 8.54 -2.73
C GLY A 154 1.71 8.63 -2.00
N PHE A 155 1.32 7.62 -1.22
CA PHE A 155 0.04 7.59 -0.52
C PHE A 155 0.05 8.40 0.78
N LEU A 156 0.23 9.72 0.67
CA LEU A 156 0.39 10.64 1.80
C LEU A 156 -0.73 10.54 2.85
N ALA A 157 -1.97 10.27 2.45
CA ALA A 157 -3.09 10.10 3.39
C ALA A 157 -2.90 8.88 4.30
N VAL A 158 -2.42 7.76 3.74
CA VAL A 158 -2.06 6.55 4.51
C VAL A 158 -0.87 6.84 5.42
N VAL A 159 0.17 7.51 4.90
CA VAL A 159 1.37 7.86 5.69
C VAL A 159 1.01 8.70 6.91
N LYS A 160 0.19 9.75 6.73
CA LYS A 160 -0.30 10.60 7.82
C LYS A 160 -1.10 9.79 8.84
N TRP A 161 -1.97 8.90 8.38
CA TRP A 161 -2.77 8.07 9.26
C TRP A 161 -1.89 7.10 10.07
N LEU A 162 -0.98 6.38 9.42
CA LEU A 162 -0.03 5.48 10.08
C LEU A 162 0.79 6.24 11.13
N HIS A 163 1.25 7.45 10.82
CA HIS A 163 1.99 8.28 11.78
C HIS A 163 1.19 8.66 13.02
N CYS A 164 -0.09 9.00 12.88
CA CYS A 164 -0.92 9.45 14.00
C CYS A 164 -1.42 8.29 14.88
N TYR A 165 -1.56 7.09 14.32
CA TYR A 165 -2.28 5.99 14.97
C TYR A 165 -1.45 4.71 15.17
N ARG A 166 -0.21 4.66 14.66
CA ARG A 166 0.71 3.52 14.76
C ARG A 166 2.07 3.94 15.32
N GLU A 167 2.77 3.02 15.96
CA GLU A 167 4.06 3.28 16.63
C GLU A 167 5.25 2.70 15.86
N GLU A 168 5.01 1.82 14.90
CA GLU A 168 6.02 1.10 14.12
C GLU A 168 6.93 2.04 13.32
N GLY A 169 6.36 3.13 12.81
CA GLY A 169 7.11 4.16 12.08
C GLY A 169 7.56 3.75 10.68
N CYS A 170 8.66 4.33 10.23
CA CYS A 170 9.30 4.06 8.95
C CYS A 170 10.80 3.86 9.11
N THR A 171 11.47 3.43 8.05
CA THR A 171 12.93 3.37 7.98
C THR A 171 13.49 4.47 7.06
N LEU A 172 14.82 4.50 6.89
CA LEU A 172 15.48 5.35 5.90
C LEU A 172 14.96 5.09 4.46
N ALA A 173 14.43 3.89 4.20
CA ALA A 173 13.90 3.53 2.90
C ALA A 173 12.68 4.37 2.49
N ALA A 174 11.89 4.87 3.46
CA ALA A 174 10.71 5.68 3.16
C ALA A 174 11.04 6.94 2.35
N MET A 175 11.97 7.76 2.85
CA MET A 175 12.34 9.00 2.16
C MET A 175 13.17 8.73 0.91
N ASP A 176 14.04 7.71 0.93
CA ASP A 176 14.79 7.28 -0.26
C ASP A 176 13.84 6.87 -1.40
N ALA A 177 12.86 6.02 -1.12
CA ALA A 177 11.92 5.52 -2.11
C ALA A 177 10.91 6.60 -2.56
N ALA A 178 10.40 7.43 -1.64
CA ALA A 178 9.56 8.57 -1.99
C ALA A 178 10.31 9.53 -2.94
N ALA A 179 11.62 9.74 -2.71
CA ALA A 179 12.43 10.57 -3.56
C ALA A 179 12.70 9.93 -4.94
N ALA A 180 13.03 8.64 -4.97
CA ALA A 180 13.25 7.87 -6.18
C ALA A 180 12.02 7.81 -7.10
N ASN A 181 10.81 7.88 -6.53
CA ASN A 181 9.54 7.88 -7.26
C ASN A 181 8.91 9.29 -7.43
N GLY A 182 9.60 10.34 -7.00
CA GLY A 182 9.19 11.72 -7.28
C GLY A 182 8.08 12.29 -6.39
N HIS A 183 7.79 11.66 -5.25
CA HIS A 183 6.75 12.08 -4.31
C HIS A 183 7.21 13.21 -3.38
N LEU A 184 7.35 14.41 -3.93
CA LEU A 184 7.87 15.59 -3.20
C LEU A 184 7.06 15.95 -1.95
N ASP A 185 5.73 15.83 -2.02
CA ASP A 185 4.83 16.08 -0.91
C ASP A 185 5.09 15.12 0.26
N VAL A 186 5.29 13.83 -0.02
CA VAL A 186 5.69 12.82 0.97
C VAL A 186 7.09 13.13 1.52
N VAL A 187 8.07 13.46 0.68
CA VAL A 187 9.43 13.83 1.14
C VAL A 187 9.41 15.02 2.10
N LYS A 188 8.66 16.09 1.76
CA LYS A 188 8.49 17.27 2.62
C LYS A 188 7.82 16.92 3.93
N TRP A 189 6.77 16.09 3.86
CA TRP A 189 6.02 15.68 5.04
C TRP A 189 6.89 14.84 5.97
N LEU A 190 7.59 13.82 5.46
CA LEU A 190 8.53 13.00 6.23
C LEU A 190 9.62 13.85 6.88
N HIS A 191 10.22 14.80 6.15
CA HIS A 191 11.24 15.69 6.73
C HIS A 191 10.73 16.52 7.91
N SER A 192 9.46 16.94 7.86
CA SER A 192 8.89 17.83 8.88
C SER A 192 8.38 17.07 10.11
N HIS A 193 8.09 15.77 9.99
CA HIS A 193 7.40 14.98 11.02
C HIS A 193 8.17 13.74 11.50
N ARG A 194 9.27 13.37 10.83
CA ARG A 194 10.07 12.17 11.12
C ARG A 194 11.55 12.53 11.24
N ASP A 195 12.26 11.86 12.15
CA ASP A 195 13.68 12.12 12.46
C ASP A 195 14.62 11.10 11.78
N GLU A 196 14.09 10.02 11.19
CA GLU A 196 14.87 8.94 10.56
C GLU A 196 15.73 9.47 9.42
N GLY A 197 15.15 10.31 8.56
CA GLY A 197 15.85 10.93 7.46
C GLY A 197 15.94 10.09 6.19
N CYS A 198 17.02 10.28 5.43
CA CYS A 198 17.27 9.58 4.17
C CYS A 198 18.75 9.23 4.05
N THR A 199 19.09 8.37 3.09
CA THR A 199 20.48 8.13 2.72
C THR A 199 20.88 9.04 1.55
N LYS A 200 22.11 8.86 1.05
CA LYS A 200 22.56 9.49 -0.20
C LYS A 200 21.74 9.05 -1.43
N ASN A 201 21.07 7.90 -1.34
CA ASN A 201 20.31 7.32 -2.45
C ASN A 201 19.09 8.19 -2.79
N ALA A 202 18.42 8.83 -1.80
CA ALA A 202 17.32 9.76 -2.08
C ALA A 202 17.66 10.80 -3.16
N LEU A 203 18.82 11.46 -3.04
CA LEU A 203 19.24 12.47 -4.02
C LEU A 203 19.68 11.83 -5.33
N VAL A 204 20.47 10.76 -5.26
CA VAL A 204 21.03 10.07 -6.44
C VAL A 204 19.90 9.50 -7.31
N ASP A 205 18.95 8.80 -6.72
CA ASP A 205 17.87 8.13 -7.44
C ASP A 205 16.84 9.15 -7.96
N ALA A 206 16.54 10.21 -7.19
CA ALA A 206 15.73 11.33 -7.69
C ALA A 206 16.39 12.00 -8.91
N CYS A 207 17.72 12.16 -8.91
CA CYS A 207 18.46 12.69 -10.05
C CYS A 207 18.46 11.73 -11.24
N LEU A 208 18.69 10.42 -11.01
CA LEU A 208 18.68 9.40 -12.05
C LEU A 208 17.31 9.29 -12.75
N ALA A 209 16.22 9.39 -11.98
CA ALA A 209 14.85 9.34 -12.48
C ALA A 209 14.34 10.69 -13.02
N GLY A 210 15.10 11.79 -12.84
CA GLY A 210 14.74 13.11 -13.38
C GLY A 210 13.70 13.86 -12.56
N HIS A 211 13.52 13.50 -11.28
CA HIS A 211 12.61 14.16 -10.36
C HIS A 211 13.17 15.50 -9.86
N CYS A 212 13.26 16.47 -10.78
CA CYS A 212 13.87 17.79 -10.56
C CYS A 212 13.40 18.47 -9.27
N SER A 213 12.09 18.48 -9.00
CA SER A 213 11.54 19.15 -7.83
C SER A 213 11.98 18.50 -6.51
N VAL A 214 12.12 17.17 -6.50
CA VAL A 214 12.66 16.42 -5.35
C VAL A 214 14.15 16.66 -5.21
N ALA A 215 14.93 16.51 -6.27
CA ALA A 215 16.38 16.70 -6.23
C ALA A 215 16.76 18.11 -5.73
N LYS A 216 16.11 19.15 -6.27
CA LYS A 216 16.30 20.55 -5.85
C LYS A 216 15.97 20.74 -4.37
N TRP A 217 14.86 20.15 -3.92
CA TRP A 217 14.42 20.25 -2.53
C TRP A 217 15.39 19.52 -1.59
N LEU A 218 15.80 18.29 -1.93
CA LEU A 218 16.77 17.52 -1.14
C LEU A 218 18.10 18.27 -1.02
N MET A 219 18.61 18.88 -2.10
CA MET A 219 19.84 19.68 -2.02
C MET A 219 19.74 20.90 -1.12
N GLN A 220 18.54 21.48 -0.97
CA GLN A 220 18.32 22.65 -0.13
C GLN A 220 18.18 22.30 1.35
N PHE A 221 17.54 21.16 1.67
CA PHE A 221 17.12 20.84 3.04
C PHE A 221 17.81 19.60 3.65
N ARG A 222 18.54 18.81 2.86
CA ARG A 222 19.24 17.59 3.28
C ARG A 222 20.74 17.69 3.05
N SER A 223 21.52 16.98 3.86
CA SER A 223 22.99 17.01 3.84
C SER A 223 23.63 15.70 3.37
N GLU A 224 22.85 14.63 3.24
CA GLU A 224 23.33 13.26 3.05
C GLU A 224 23.81 12.96 1.62
N GLY A 225 23.33 13.73 0.63
CA GLY A 225 23.69 13.54 -0.79
C GLY A 225 25.05 14.12 -1.16
N SER A 226 25.63 13.63 -2.27
CA SER A 226 26.86 14.14 -2.88
C SER A 226 26.56 14.81 -4.21
N ASP A 227 27.08 16.02 -4.41
CA ASP A 227 26.82 16.81 -5.63
C ASP A 227 27.40 16.12 -6.88
N THR A 228 28.61 15.56 -6.78
CA THR A 228 29.21 14.78 -7.86
C THR A 228 28.37 13.55 -8.22
N ALA A 229 27.86 12.83 -7.22
CA ALA A 229 27.00 11.68 -7.46
C ALA A 229 25.66 12.08 -8.09
N ALA A 230 25.08 13.19 -7.65
CA ALA A 230 23.85 13.75 -8.21
C ALA A 230 24.01 14.16 -9.68
N ILE A 231 25.11 14.86 -10.03
CA ILE A 231 25.42 15.26 -11.41
C ILE A 231 25.61 14.03 -12.30
N ASN A 232 26.40 13.04 -11.84
CA ASN A 232 26.62 11.81 -12.58
C ASN A 232 25.31 11.04 -12.83
N ALA A 233 24.45 10.95 -11.80
CA ALA A 233 23.16 10.28 -11.90
C ALA A 233 22.20 10.99 -12.86
N ALA A 234 22.07 12.32 -12.76
CA ALA A 234 21.26 13.11 -13.68
C ALA A 234 21.77 13.00 -15.13
N THR A 235 23.10 12.95 -15.33
CA THR A 235 23.72 12.74 -16.64
C THR A 235 23.41 11.33 -17.17
N GLN A 236 23.52 10.30 -16.33
CA GLN A 236 23.18 8.92 -16.69
C GLN A 236 21.71 8.77 -17.06
N GLY A 237 20.81 9.50 -16.37
CA GLY A 237 19.39 9.55 -16.68
C GLY A 237 19.02 10.39 -17.92
N GLY A 238 19.96 11.15 -18.47
CA GLY A 238 19.74 12.02 -19.63
C GLY A 238 18.97 13.31 -19.32
N HIS A 239 19.05 13.80 -18.07
CA HIS A 239 18.29 14.96 -17.59
C HIS A 239 19.10 16.25 -17.69
N ASP A 240 19.35 16.74 -18.91
CA ASP A 240 20.26 17.86 -19.20
C ASP A 240 19.94 19.15 -18.42
N GLU A 241 18.66 19.51 -18.29
CA GLU A 241 18.25 20.69 -17.51
C GLU A 241 18.58 20.56 -16.02
N LEU A 242 18.43 19.34 -15.47
CA LEU A 242 18.79 19.06 -14.09
C LEU A 242 20.31 19.07 -13.92
N VAL A 243 21.06 18.51 -14.87
CA VAL A 243 22.53 18.56 -14.88
C VAL A 243 23.02 20.01 -14.87
N GLN A 244 22.48 20.85 -15.75
CA GLN A 244 22.85 22.27 -15.80
C GLN A 244 22.56 22.96 -14.46
N TRP A 245 21.36 22.74 -13.91
CA TRP A 245 21.01 23.31 -12.62
C TRP A 245 21.94 22.82 -11.49
N LEU A 246 22.26 21.52 -11.45
CA LEU A 246 23.16 20.93 -10.46
C LEU A 246 24.58 21.51 -10.58
N VAL A 247 25.12 21.67 -11.79
CA VAL A 247 26.44 22.29 -12.02
C VAL A 247 26.45 23.74 -11.52
N ASP A 248 25.37 24.49 -11.76
CA ASP A 248 25.25 25.88 -11.35
C ASP A 248 25.13 26.05 -9.82
N HIS A 249 24.62 25.04 -9.11
CA HIS A 249 24.30 25.11 -7.67
C HIS A 249 25.16 24.21 -6.76
N ALA A 250 25.94 23.27 -7.31
CA ALA A 250 26.84 22.39 -6.55
C ALA A 250 27.94 23.16 -5.81
N PHE A 251 28.40 24.29 -6.33
CA PHE A 251 29.41 25.13 -5.67
C PHE A 251 28.94 25.80 -4.37
N LEU A 252 27.62 25.80 -4.08
CA LEU A 252 27.08 26.49 -2.90
C LEU A 252 27.12 25.65 -1.61
N ARG A 253 27.24 24.31 -1.68
CA ARG A 253 27.28 23.46 -0.47
C ARG A 253 28.64 23.50 0.26
N ASP A 254 29.75 23.65 -0.46
CA ASP A 254 31.09 23.76 0.15
C ASP A 254 31.34 25.12 0.84
N CYS A 255 30.54 26.15 0.54
CA CYS A 255 30.72 27.49 1.09
C CYS A 255 29.90 27.80 2.35
N TYR A 256 28.91 26.97 2.69
CA TYR A 256 28.07 27.15 3.88
C TYR A 256 28.06 25.89 4.75
N SER A 257 29.15 25.68 5.50
CA SER A 257 29.25 24.65 6.54
C SER A 257 28.49 25.06 7.82
N TYR A 258 27.23 25.47 7.70
CA TYR A 258 26.36 25.68 8.86
C TYR A 258 25.15 24.75 8.74
N PRO A 259 24.88 23.89 9.74
CA PRO A 259 23.67 23.10 9.72
C PRO A 259 22.48 24.07 9.76
N PRO A 260 21.54 24.02 8.80
CA PRO A 260 20.32 24.78 8.93
C PRO A 260 19.55 24.24 10.14
N HIS A 261 19.25 25.13 11.09
CA HIS A 261 18.38 24.86 12.25
C HIS A 261 16.92 24.72 11.76
N TRP A 262 16.63 23.72 10.93
CA TRP A 262 15.32 23.53 10.29
C TRP A 262 14.20 23.20 11.29
N LYS A 263 14.55 22.71 12.49
CA LYS A 263 13.60 22.46 13.59
C LYS A 263 12.87 23.73 14.10
N SER A 264 13.27 24.92 13.67
CA SER A 264 12.61 26.19 14.03
C SER A 264 11.63 26.73 12.98
N VAL A 265 11.52 26.10 11.80
CA VAL A 265 10.71 26.62 10.67
C VAL A 265 9.30 25.99 10.60
N SER A 266 9.03 24.96 11.41
CA SER A 266 7.75 24.23 11.41
C SER A 266 6.51 25.09 11.76
N MET A 267 6.69 26.24 12.39
CA MET A 267 5.57 27.03 12.92
C MET A 267 4.91 28.01 11.93
N TYR A 268 5.43 28.15 10.70
CA TYR A 268 4.96 29.19 9.75
C TYR A 268 4.13 28.69 8.57
N TYR A 269 3.97 27.38 8.37
CA TYR A 269 3.24 26.84 7.20
C TYR A 269 1.75 26.53 7.43
N GLU A 270 1.20 26.77 8.62
CA GLU A 270 -0.21 26.47 8.94
C GLU A 270 -1.17 27.69 8.91
N LEU A 271 -0.78 28.85 8.37
CA LEU A 271 -1.64 30.06 8.41
C LEU A 271 -2.12 30.61 7.06
N GLU A 272 -2.29 29.77 6.04
CA GLU A 272 -3.01 30.17 4.82
C GLU A 272 -4.09 29.17 4.39
N SER A 273 -5.09 28.96 5.25
CA SER A 273 -6.47 28.78 4.82
C SER A 273 -7.42 28.99 6.00
N GLU A 274 -7.97 30.20 6.13
CA GLU A 274 -9.40 30.43 6.39
C GLU A 274 -9.64 31.93 6.52
N GLY A 275 -10.46 32.45 5.62
CA GLY A 275 -10.99 33.80 5.69
C GLY A 275 -12.35 33.81 6.38
N SER A 276 -12.61 34.99 6.97
CA SER A 276 -13.89 35.59 7.37
C SER A 276 -14.37 35.39 8.81
N ASP A 277 -14.37 36.54 9.49
CA ASP A 277 -15.47 37.11 10.29
C ASP A 277 -15.59 36.74 11.78
N GLY A 278 -15.50 37.80 12.60
CA GLY A 278 -16.54 38.05 13.61
C GLY A 278 -16.19 37.81 15.07
N GLU A 279 -15.88 38.92 15.77
CA GLU A 279 -16.35 39.24 17.12
C GLU A 279 -15.93 38.40 18.35
N SER A 280 -15.03 39.02 19.13
CA SER A 280 -15.12 39.27 20.58
C SER A 280 -15.64 38.21 21.55
N GLY A 281 -14.81 37.91 22.54
CA GLY A 281 -15.24 37.88 23.94
C GLY A 281 -14.82 36.66 24.76
N GLY A 282 -13.81 36.87 25.61
CA GLY A 282 -13.91 36.50 27.02
C GLY A 282 -13.51 35.08 27.45
N GLU A 283 -12.58 35.10 28.40
CA GLU A 283 -12.40 34.16 29.50
C GLU A 283 -11.37 33.02 29.35
N VAL A 284 -10.54 33.02 30.39
CA VAL A 284 -9.31 32.29 30.63
C VAL A 284 -9.70 31.16 31.57
N GLU A 285 -9.45 29.91 31.20
CA GLU A 285 -9.39 28.81 32.17
C GLU A 285 -8.12 27.97 31.95
N GLU A 286 -7.21 28.13 32.90
CA GLU A 286 -6.06 27.27 33.17
C GLU A 286 -6.53 25.90 33.64
N TYR A 287 -5.91 24.79 33.21
CA TYR A 287 -5.79 23.55 33.99
C TYR A 287 -4.56 22.72 33.54
N PRO A 288 -4.02 21.83 34.39
CA PRO A 288 -2.61 21.88 34.76
C PRO A 288 -1.73 20.78 34.17
N VAL A 289 -0.43 21.07 34.23
CA VAL A 289 0.71 20.17 34.01
C VAL A 289 0.70 19.02 35.02
N PHE A 290 0.80 17.78 34.57
CA PHE A 290 1.30 16.66 35.38
C PHE A 290 2.50 16.01 34.68
N PHE A 291 3.65 16.12 35.33
CA PHE A 291 4.80 15.24 35.15
C PHE A 291 4.56 13.94 35.94
N ALA A 292 4.86 12.81 35.31
CA ALA A 292 5.56 11.67 35.91
C ALA A 292 6.19 10.84 34.79
#